data_AF-A0A968WWU7-F1
#
_entry.id   AF-A0A968WWU7-F1
#
_cell.length_a   1.000
_cell.length_b   1.000
_cell.length_c   1.000
_cell.angle_alpha   90.00
_cell.angle_beta   90.00
_cell.angle_gamma   90.00
#
_symmetry.space_group_name_H-M   'P 1'
#
loop_
_entity.id
_entity.type
_entity.pdbx_description
1 polymer ?
#
loop_
_entity_poly.entity_id
_entity_poly.type
_entity_poly.pdbx_seq_one_letter_code
_entity_poly.pdbx_strand_id
1 'polypeptide(L)'
;MEDALVDLKGLAQSRSALDKALASAKDTKRLSQERFDKGLTAYLEVIDADRSILQTRLALAQVDAQQRITLAALAKALGGGWSGK
;
A
#
# COMPACT_ATOMS: atom_id res chain seq x y z
N MET A 1 -15.73 -7.99 17.50
CA MET A 1 -14.27 -8.22 17.69
C MET A 1 -13.70 -9.06 16.58
N GLU A 2 -14.34 -10.19 16.27
CA GLU A 2 -13.98 -11.06 15.14
C GLU A 2 -13.89 -10.27 13.82
N ASP A 3 -14.89 -9.43 13.51
CA ASP A 3 -14.89 -8.57 12.32
C ASP A 3 -13.65 -7.68 12.21
N ALA A 4 -13.24 -7.01 13.30
CA ALA A 4 -12.07 -6.15 13.31
C ALA A 4 -10.75 -6.91 13.09
N LEU A 5 -10.67 -8.17 13.55
CA LEU A 5 -9.51 -9.04 13.31
C LEU A 5 -9.46 -9.53 11.86
N VAL A 6 -10.63 -9.87 11.28
CA VAL A 6 -10.76 -10.21 9.86
C VAL A 6 -10.35 -9.03 8.98
N ASP A 7 -10.80 -7.82 9.31
CA ASP A 7 -10.43 -6.58 8.61
C ASP A 7 -8.92 -6.33 8.67
N LEU A 8 -8.30 -6.45 9.84
CA LEU A 8 -6.84 -6.28 9.98
C LEU A 8 -6.05 -7.30 9.15
N LYS A 9 -6.52 -8.55 9.10
CA LYS A 9 -5.91 -9.59 8.25
C LYS A 9 -6.05 -9.24 6.77
N GLY A 10 -7.22 -8.78 6.34
CA GLY A 10 -7.44 -8.31 4.97
C GLY A 10 -6.51 -7.17 4.59
N LEU A 11 -6.39 -6.16 5.46
CA LEU A 11 -5.48 -5.03 5.26
C LEU A 11 -4.01 -5.46 5.19
N ALA A 12 -3.59 -6.41 6.02
CA ALA A 12 -2.23 -6.96 5.97
C ALA A 12 -1.95 -7.69 4.64
N GLN A 13 -2.91 -8.43 4.11
CA GLN A 13 -2.81 -9.06 2.79
C GLN A 13 -2.73 -8.02 1.67
N SER A 14 -3.58 -6.99 1.71
CA SER A 14 -3.54 -5.87 0.75
C SER A 14 -2.19 -5.16 0.79
N ARG A 15 -1.64 -4.88 1.98
CA ARG A 15 -0.31 -4.28 2.14
C ARG A 15 0.78 -5.15 1.48
N SER A 16 0.78 -6.45 1.77
CA SER A 16 1.75 -7.39 1.17
C SER A 16 1.70 -7.39 -0.37
N ALA A 17 0.50 -7.34 -0.94
CA ALA A 17 0.32 -7.26 -2.40
C ALA A 17 0.83 -5.92 -2.96
N LEU A 18 0.55 -4.81 -2.28
CA LEU A 18 1.02 -3.49 -2.69
C LEU A 18 2.54 -3.34 -2.56
N ASP A 19 3.17 -3.94 -1.54
CA ASP A 19 4.63 -3.96 -1.39
C ASP A 19 5.31 -4.68 -2.56
N LYS A 20 4.73 -5.81 -3.01
CA LYS A 20 5.19 -6.51 -4.22
C LYS A 20 5.00 -5.67 -5.48
N ALA A 21 3.86 -5.01 -5.62
CA ALA A 21 3.61 -4.11 -6.74
C ALA A 21 4.60 -2.94 -6.77
N LEU A 22 4.94 -2.38 -5.60
CA LEU A 22 5.91 -1.30 -5.47
C LEU A 22 7.32 -1.76 -5.86
N ALA A 23 7.73 -2.95 -5.45
CA ALA A 23 9.00 -3.53 -5.86
C ALA A 23 9.07 -3.70 -7.39
N SER A 24 8.03 -4.29 -7.99
CA SER A 24 7.94 -4.45 -9.44
C SER A 24 7.96 -3.12 -10.19
N ALA A 25 7.23 -2.10 -9.72
CA ALA A 25 7.21 -0.78 -10.36
C ALA A 25 8.58 -0.08 -10.29
N LYS A 26 9.31 -0.25 -9.18
CA LYS A 26 10.70 0.24 -9.05
C LYS A 26 11.65 -0.47 -10.00
N ASP A 27 11.52 -1.77 -10.18
CA ASP A 27 12.33 -2.52 -11.13
C ASP A 27 12.05 -2.10 -12.57
N THR A 28 10.77 -1.92 -12.93
CA THR A 28 10.37 -1.37 -14.23
C THR A 28 10.99 0.00 -14.45
N LYS A 29 10.90 0.92 -13.48
CA LYS A 29 11.52 2.24 -13.59
C LYS A 29 13.02 2.14 -13.85
N ARG A 30 13.73 1.29 -13.10
CA ARG A 30 15.18 1.10 -13.27
C ARG A 30 15.51 0.63 -14.69
N LEU A 31 14.79 -0.37 -15.19
CA LEU A 31 15.01 -0.89 -16.55
C LEU A 31 14.67 0.14 -17.63
N SER A 32 13.57 0.89 -17.49
CA SER A 32 13.19 1.94 -18.44
C SER A 32 14.19 3.10 -18.42
N GLN A 33 14.73 3.46 -17.26
CA GLN A 33 15.81 4.45 -17.15
C GLN A 33 17.06 3.97 -17.89
N GLU A 34 17.52 2.74 -17.65
CA GLU A 34 18.69 2.17 -18.33
C GLU A 34 18.51 2.10 -19.86
N ARG A 35 17.30 1.84 -20.34
CA ARG A 35 16.97 1.85 -21.78
C ARG A 35 16.98 3.27 -22.34
N PHE A 36 16.40 4.23 -21.62
CA PHE A 36 16.39 5.63 -22.02
C PHE A 36 17.81 6.19 -22.11
N ASP A 37 18.65 5.92 -21.11
CA ASP A 37 20.04 6.38 -21.06
C ASP A 37 20.86 5.81 -22.24
N LYS A 38 20.48 4.64 -22.75
CA LYS A 38 21.07 4.00 -23.94
C LYS A 38 20.41 4.41 -25.26
N GLY A 39 19.41 5.31 -25.23
CA GLY A 39 18.65 5.74 -26.41
C GLY A 39 17.73 4.67 -27.00
N LEU A 40 17.39 3.63 -26.23
CA LEU A 40 16.62 2.47 -26.69
C LEU A 40 15.10 2.63 -26.50
N THR A 41 14.66 3.59 -25.68
CA THR A 41 13.23 3.90 -25.49
C THR A 41 13.02 5.39 -25.23
N ALA A 42 11.77 5.83 -25.34
CA ALA A 42 11.35 7.18 -25.00
C ALA A 42 11.29 7.37 -23.48
N TYR A 43 11.57 8.60 -23.02
CA TYR A 43 11.49 8.97 -21.59
C TYR A 43 10.08 8.78 -20.98
N LEU A 44 9.05 8.68 -21.83
CA LEU A 44 7.68 8.42 -21.39
C LEU A 44 7.56 7.11 -20.58
N GLU A 45 8.32 6.06 -20.91
CA GLU A 45 8.30 4.82 -20.11
C GLU A 45 8.77 5.03 -18.67
N VAL A 46 9.75 5.91 -18.45
CA VAL A 46 10.24 6.26 -17.11
C VAL A 46 9.13 6.97 -16.33
N ILE A 47 8.43 7.90 -16.97
CA ILE A 47 7.32 8.64 -16.37
C ILE A 47 6.16 7.70 -16.02
N ASP A 48 5.84 6.76 -16.90
CA ASP A 48 4.78 5.78 -16.65
C ASP A 48 5.12 4.87 -15.46
N ALA A 49 6.38 4.44 -15.35
CA ALA A 49 6.86 3.68 -14.19
C ALA A 49 6.82 4.52 -12.90
N ASP A 50 7.20 5.80 -12.96
CA ASP A 50 7.10 6.73 -11.83
C ASP A 50 5.65 6.96 -11.38
N ARG A 51 4.72 7.06 -12.33
CA ARG A 51 3.28 7.16 -12.05
C ARG A 51 2.78 5.91 -11.33
N SER A 52 3.20 4.73 -11.77
CA SER A 52 2.86 3.47 -11.11
C SER A 52 3.38 3.44 -9.66
N ILE A 53 4.65 3.81 -9.44
CA ILE A 53 5.24 3.92 -8.09
C ILE A 53 4.42 4.86 -7.19
N LEU A 54 4.05 6.04 -7.70
CA LEU A 54 3.28 7.02 -6.94
C LEU A 54 1.89 6.49 -6.56
N GLN A 55 1.19 5.86 -7.50
CA GLN A 55 -0.12 5.25 -7.26
C GLN A 55 -0.04 4.14 -6.22
N THR A 56 0.96 3.26 -6.29
CA THR A 56 1.14 2.19 -5.29
C THR A 56 1.47 2.74 -3.91
N ARG A 57 2.30 3.79 -3.82
CA ARG A 57 2.61 4.45 -2.54
C ARG A 57 1.38 5.11 -1.93
N LEU A 58 0.52 5.73 -2.74
CA LEU A 58 -0.74 6.31 -2.27
C LEU A 58 -1.66 5.22 -1.70
N ALA A 59 -1.79 4.08 -2.39
CA ALA A 59 -2.57 2.95 -1.90
C ALA A 59 -2.01 2.38 -0.58
N LEU A 60 -0.68 2.27 -0.44
CA LEU A 60 -0.04 1.87 0.81
C LEU A 60 -0.38 2.83 1.95
N ALA A 61 -0.33 4.13 1.71
CA ALA A 61 -0.69 5.14 2.72
C ALA A 61 -2.16 5.02 3.16
N GLN A 62 -3.08 4.69 2.23
CA GLN A 62 -4.49 4.46 2.54
C GLN A 62 -4.70 3.19 3.39
N VAL A 63 -4.02 2.09 3.05
CA VAL A 63 -4.07 0.84 3.84
C VAL A 63 -3.52 1.09 5.24
N ASP A 64 -2.42 1.83 5.36
CA ASP A 64 -1.82 2.17 6.66
C ASP A 64 -2.73 3.04 7.52
N ALA A 65 -3.42 4.01 6.91
CA ALA A 65 -4.42 4.81 7.60
C ALA A 65 -5.58 3.95 8.09
N GLN A 66 -6.10 3.06 7.24
CA GLN A 66 -7.21 2.17 7.59
C GLN A 66 -6.83 1.20 8.71
N GLN A 67 -5.62 0.64 8.70
CA GLN A 67 -5.12 -0.21 9.79
C GLN A 67 -5.10 0.53 11.13
N ARG A 68 -4.65 1.79 11.15
CA ARG A 68 -4.64 2.61 12.37
C ARG A 68 -6.04 2.91 12.89
N ILE A 69 -6.98 3.21 11.99
CA ILE A 69 -8.39 3.43 12.34
C ILE A 69 -9.00 2.17 12.95
N THR A 70 -8.80 1.00 12.32
CA THR A 70 -9.32 -0.28 12.82
C THR A 70 -8.71 -0.64 14.18
N LEU A 71 -7.41 -0.40 14.39
CA LEU A 71 -6.76 -0.61 15.68
C LEU A 71 -7.31 0.30 16.77
N ALA A 72 -7.54 1.59 16.47
CA ALA A 72 -8.15 2.52 17.42
C ALA A 72 -9.59 2.12 17.78
N ALA A 73 -10.37 1.67 16.81
CA ALA A 73 -11.72 1.16 17.03
C ALA A 73 -11.73 -0.11 17.91
N LEU A 74 -10.80 -1.03 17.66
CA LEU A 74 -10.63 -2.23 18.47
C LEU A 74 -10.24 -1.90 19.92
N ALA A 75 -9.27 -0.99 20.11
CA ALA A 75 -8.87 -0.51 21.43
C ALA A 75 -10.04 0.14 22.19
N LYS A 76 -10.86 0.94 21.51
CA LYS A 76 -12.07 1.55 22.10
C LYS A 76 -13.11 0.48 22.47
N ALA A 77 -13.33 -0.52 21.64
CA ALA A 77 -14.27 -1.62 21.94
C ALA A 77 -13.82 -2.46 23.13
N LEU A 78 -12.51 -2.67 23.28
CA LEU A 78 -11.90 -3.39 24.41
C LEU A 78 -11.93 -2.58 25.71
N GLY A 79 -11.62 -1.28 25.65
CA GLY A 79 -11.53 -0.41 26.83
C GLY A 79 -12.84 0.26 27.27
N GLY A 80 -13.78 0.48 26.33
CA GLY A 80 -15.10 1.09 26.59
C GLY A 80 -16.25 0.08 26.66
N GLY A 81 -16.01 -1.20 26.33
CA GLY A 81 -17.02 -2.27 26.37
C GLY A 81 -17.39 -2.73 27.78
N TRP A 82 -16.66 -2.32 28.83
CA TRP A 82 -16.95 -2.72 30.22
C TRP A 82 -17.98 -1.81 30.92
N SER A 83 -18.37 -0.69 30.31
CA SER A 83 -19.30 0.29 30.91
C SER A 83 -20.64 0.43 30.18
N GLY A 84 -21.01 -0.54 29.33
CA GLY A 84 -22.32 -0.59 28.68
C GLY A 84 -23.23 -1.66 29.29
N LYS A 85 -23.87 -1.34 30.41
CA LYS A 85 -25.22 -1.82 30.73
C LYS A 85 -26.21 -0.73 30.36
#